data_AF-A0A2N2E3W4-F1
#
_entry.id   AF-A0A2N2E3W4-F1
#
_cell.length_a   1.000
_cell.length_b   1.000
_cell.length_c   1.000
_cell.angle_alpha   90.00
_cell.angle_beta   90.00
_cell.angle_gamma   90.00
#
_symmetry.space_group_name_H-M   'P 1'
#
loop_
_entity.id
_entity.type
_entity.pdbx_description
1 polymer ?
#
loop_
_entity_poly.entity_id
_entity_poly.type
_entity_poly.pdbx_seq_one_letter_code
_entity_poly.pdbx_strand_id
1 'polypeptide(L)'
;MENNTSKHPQHVVGYDGSFKDLAEAIGTMSYDQVAVFLGELAANILEQAISDLKVRNRPKLAQHLFAAAGEIKKAQSEMDSAWKVCKPYMPKQS
;
A
#
# COMPACT_ATOMS: atom_id res chain seq x y z
N MET A 1 17.98 -27.27 2.44
CA MET A 1 17.27 -26.43 3.42
C MET A 1 15.91 -26.16 2.83
N GLU A 2 14.85 -26.66 3.45
CA GLU A 2 13.48 -26.58 2.90
C GLU A 2 13.01 -25.12 2.90
N ASN A 3 12.62 -24.62 1.73
CA ASN A 3 11.92 -23.34 1.58
C ASN A 3 10.52 -23.49 2.19
N ASN A 4 10.38 -23.22 3.48
CA ASN A 4 9.08 -22.98 4.09
C ASN A 4 8.59 -21.60 3.63
N THR A 5 8.04 -21.52 2.41
CA THR A 5 7.34 -20.34 1.92
C THR A 5 6.04 -20.23 2.71
N SER A 6 6.09 -19.58 3.88
CA SER A 6 4.88 -19.14 4.56
C SER A 6 4.00 -18.40 3.56
N LYS A 7 2.75 -18.84 3.40
CA LYS A 7 1.75 -18.15 2.56
C LYS A 7 1.53 -16.69 2.98
N HIS A 8 2.03 -16.30 4.16
CA HIS A 8 2.04 -14.95 4.70
C HIS A 8 3.43 -14.64 5.28
N PRO A 9 4.35 -14.06 4.50
CA PRO A 9 5.65 -13.65 5.05
C PRO A 9 5.44 -12.57 6.12
N GLN A 10 6.23 -12.63 7.19
CA GLN A 10 6.19 -11.63 8.27
C GLN A 10 7.01 -10.37 7.94
N HIS A 11 7.78 -10.41 6.86
CA HIS A 11 8.65 -9.33 6.39
C HIS A 11 8.46 -9.13 4.87
N VAL A 12 8.87 -7.98 4.35
CA VAL A 12 8.87 -7.72 2.91
C VAL A 12 9.96 -8.56 2.26
N VAL A 13 9.57 -9.49 1.40
CA VAL A 13 10.51 -10.38 0.70
C VAL A 13 11.43 -9.55 -0.19
N GLY A 14 12.74 -9.74 -0.04
CA GLY A 14 13.75 -9.01 -0.82
C GLY A 14 14.08 -7.62 -0.29
N TYR A 15 13.61 -7.26 0.91
CA TYR A 15 13.98 -6.03 1.61
C TYR A 15 14.63 -6.34 2.95
N ASP A 16 15.89 -5.92 3.11
CA ASP A 16 16.69 -6.23 4.30
C ASP A 16 16.58 -5.15 5.40
N GLY A 17 15.86 -4.05 5.14
CA GLY A 17 15.68 -2.95 6.09
C GLY A 17 14.55 -3.19 7.10
N SER A 18 14.45 -2.30 8.10
CA SER A 18 13.35 -2.34 9.06
C SER A 18 12.07 -1.71 8.49
N PHE A 19 10.90 -1.99 9.09
CA PHE A 19 9.66 -1.29 8.71
C PHE A 19 9.73 0.22 8.92
N LYS A 20 10.57 0.69 9.85
CA LYS A 20 10.83 2.12 10.03
C LYS A 20 11.54 2.69 8.81
N ASP A 21 12.60 2.03 8.34
CA ASP A 21 13.38 2.47 7.18
C ASP A 21 12.50 2.45 5.92
N LEU A 22 11.62 1.45 5.79
CA LEU A 22 10.68 1.36 4.68
C LEU A 22 9.66 2.51 4.71
N ALA A 23 9.11 2.82 5.88
CA ALA A 23 8.18 3.93 6.05
C ALA A 23 8.83 5.28 5.74
N GLU A 24 10.08 5.48 6.16
CA GLU A 24 10.86 6.68 5.85
C GLU A 24 11.16 6.79 4.35
N ALA A 25 11.57 5.69 3.73
CA ALA A 25 11.82 5.64 2.28
C ALA A 25 10.55 5.96 1.46
N ILE A 26 9.40 5.42 1.85
CA ILE A 26 8.13 5.72 1.18
C ILE A 26 7.69 7.16 1.46
N GLY A 27 7.75 7.61 2.72
CA GLY A 27 7.25 8.93 3.12
C GLY A 27 8.07 10.12 2.61
N THR A 28 9.29 9.88 2.13
CA THR A 28 10.17 10.90 1.55
C THR A 28 10.04 11.03 0.03
N MET A 29 9.28 10.15 -0.62
CA MET A 29 8.93 10.32 -2.03
C MET A 29 8.03 11.53 -2.23
N SER A 30 7.94 12.03 -3.47
CA SER A 30 6.94 13.06 -3.80
C SER A 30 5.53 12.51 -3.62
N TYR A 31 4.60 13.36 -3.21
CA TYR A 31 3.25 12.93 -2.81
C TYR A 31 2.49 12.20 -3.93
N ASP A 32 2.74 12.51 -5.20
CA ASP A 32 2.20 11.74 -6.33
C ASP A 32 2.75 10.30 -6.37
N GLN A 33 4.02 10.10 -6.07
CA GLN A 33 4.62 8.77 -6.02
C GLN A 33 4.14 7.97 -4.80
N VAL A 34 3.93 8.64 -3.66
CA VAL A 34 3.25 8.04 -2.50
C VAL A 34 1.82 7.63 -2.87
N ALA A 35 1.09 8.47 -3.60
CA ALA A 35 -0.25 8.16 -4.08
C ALA A 35 -0.26 6.93 -5.00
N VAL A 36 0.72 6.80 -5.92
CA VAL A 36 0.89 5.60 -6.76
C VAL A 36 1.10 4.36 -5.90
N PHE A 37 2.03 4.40 -4.94
CA PHE A 37 2.27 3.27 -4.02
C PHE A 37 1.02 2.85 -3.24
N LEU A 38 0.29 3.82 -2.67
CA LEU A 38 -0.95 3.55 -1.93
C LEU A 38 -2.02 2.95 -2.85
N GLY A 39 -2.08 3.36 -4.12
CA GLY A 39 -2.98 2.79 -5.12
C GLY A 39 -2.71 1.30 -5.37
N GLU A 40 -1.45 0.93 -5.57
CA GLU A 40 -1.04 -0.47 -5.75
C GLU A 40 -1.30 -1.31 -4.48
N LEU A 41 -0.99 -0.75 -3.31
CA LEU A 41 -1.25 -1.42 -2.03
C LEU A 41 -2.76 -1.66 -1.81
N ALA A 42 -3.60 -0.65 -2.09
CA ALA A 42 -5.04 -0.79 -1.98
C ALA A 42 -5.59 -1.85 -2.94
N ALA A 43 -5.10 -1.88 -4.19
CA ALA A 43 -5.50 -2.88 -5.18
C ALA A 43 -5.15 -4.30 -4.74
N ASN A 44 -3.93 -4.50 -4.22
CA ASN A 44 -3.51 -5.82 -3.73
C ASN A 44 -4.36 -6.31 -2.54
N ILE A 45 -4.65 -5.44 -1.56
CA ILE A 45 -5.50 -5.79 -0.41
C ILE A 45 -6.94 -6.08 -0.87
N LEU A 46 -7.44 -5.34 -1.86
CA LEU A 46 -8.76 -5.56 -2.44
C LEU A 46 -8.88 -6.94 -3.11
N GLU A 47 -7.86 -7.37 -3.85
CA GLU A 47 -7.81 -8.71 -4.44
C GLU A 47 -7.84 -9.82 -3.37
N GLN A 48 -7.11 -9.62 -2.27
CA GLN A 48 -7.16 -10.53 -1.12
C GLN A 48 -8.56 -10.58 -0.50
N ALA A 49 -9.23 -9.44 -0.33
CA ALA A 49 -10.61 -9.36 0.15
C ALA A 49 -11.57 -10.15 -0.75
N ILE A 50 -11.44 -9.99 -2.07
CA ILE A 50 -12.25 -10.70 -3.06
C ILE A 50 -11.98 -12.22 -2.98
N SER A 51 -10.73 -12.64 -2.85
CA SER A 51 -10.39 -14.06 -2.71
C SER A 51 -10.95 -14.65 -1.42
N ASP A 52 -10.87 -13.93 -0.31
CA ASP A 52 -11.41 -14.40 0.97
C ASP A 52 -12.95 -14.49 0.93
N LEU A 53 -13.63 -13.56 0.26
CA LEU A 53 -15.08 -13.60 0.09
C LEU A 53 -15.53 -14.74 -0.85
N LYS A 54 -14.98 -14.77 -2.06
CA LYS A 54 -15.49 -15.61 -3.16
C LYS A 54 -14.94 -17.03 -3.17
N VAL A 55 -13.68 -17.21 -2.75
CA VAL A 55 -12.97 -18.50 -2.89
C VAL A 55 -12.87 -19.23 -1.55
N ARG A 56 -12.64 -18.50 -0.45
CA ARG A 56 -12.34 -19.09 0.86
C ARG A 56 -13.51 -19.02 1.85
N ASN A 57 -14.63 -18.40 1.48
CA ASN A 57 -15.84 -18.23 2.28
C ASN A 57 -15.58 -17.62 3.67
N ARG A 58 -14.79 -16.54 3.72
CA ARG A 58 -14.43 -15.81 4.95
C ARG A 58 -14.99 -14.38 4.92
N PRO A 59 -16.32 -14.19 5.01
CA PRO A 59 -16.95 -12.89 4.77
C PRO A 59 -16.53 -11.80 5.77
N LYS A 60 -16.33 -12.14 7.04
CA LYS A 60 -15.86 -11.16 8.05
C LYS A 60 -14.45 -10.67 7.76
N LEU A 61 -13.54 -11.57 7.39
CA LEU A 61 -12.17 -11.21 7.03
C LEU A 61 -12.16 -10.33 5.77
N ALA A 62 -12.91 -10.74 4.75
CA ALA A 62 -13.07 -9.94 3.54
C ALA A 62 -13.61 -8.54 3.83
N GLN A 63 -14.60 -8.40 4.73
CA GLN A 63 -15.12 -7.09 5.13
C GLN A 63 -14.05 -6.18 5.73
N HIS A 64 -13.19 -6.70 6.61
CA HIS A 64 -12.07 -5.93 7.16
C HIS A 64 -11.07 -5.51 6.08
N LEU A 65 -10.75 -6.41 5.13
CA LEU A 65 -9.84 -6.10 4.04
C LEU A 65 -10.43 -5.09 3.05
N PHE A 66 -11.72 -5.18 2.73
CA PHE A 66 -12.42 -4.15 1.93
C PHE A 66 -12.36 -2.78 2.59
N ALA A 67 -12.61 -2.72 3.91
CA ALA A 67 -12.52 -1.47 4.66
C ALA A 67 -11.09 -0.91 4.62
N ALA A 68 -10.08 -1.74 4.86
CA ALA A 68 -8.68 -1.33 4.82
C ALA A 68 -8.27 -0.79 3.43
N ALA A 69 -8.60 -1.51 2.35
CA ALA A 69 -8.35 -1.04 0.99
C ALA A 69 -9.06 0.29 0.70
N GLY A 70 -10.29 0.46 1.20
CA GLY A 70 -11.04 1.71 1.10
C GLY A 70 -10.36 2.89 1.78
N GLU A 71 -9.87 2.73 3.01
CA GLU A 71 -9.14 3.78 3.73
C GLU A 71 -7.81 4.14 3.06
N ILE A 72 -7.08 3.14 2.55
CA ILE A 72 -5.84 3.38 1.78
C ILE A 72 -6.16 4.15 0.49
N LYS A 73 -7.28 3.85 -0.18
CA LYS A 73 -7.70 4.59 -1.38
C LYS A 73 -8.07 6.04 -1.08
N LYS A 74 -8.64 6.32 0.09
CA LYS A 74 -8.84 7.70 0.56
C LYS A 74 -7.50 8.38 0.80
N ALA A 75 -6.56 7.72 1.48
CA ALA A 75 -5.21 8.24 1.70
C ALA A 75 -4.48 8.55 0.38
N GLN A 76 -4.61 7.69 -0.65
CA GLN A 76 -4.12 7.98 -2.01
C GLN A 76 -4.69 9.32 -2.52
N SER A 77 -6.00 9.52 -2.39
CA SER A 77 -6.68 10.72 -2.91
C SER A 77 -6.23 12.00 -2.17
N GLU A 78 -5.94 11.89 -0.88
CA GLU A 78 -5.36 12.97 -0.08
C GLU A 78 -3.93 13.29 -0.50
N MET A 79 -3.10 12.27 -0.77
CA MET A 79 -1.73 12.47 -1.28
C MET A 79 -1.73 13.13 -2.67
N ASP A 80 -2.61 12.73 -3.58
CA ASP A 80 -2.80 13.40 -4.87
C ASP A 80 -3.21 14.87 -4.70
N SER A 81 -4.06 15.15 -3.72
CA SER A 81 -4.49 16.52 -3.42
C SER A 81 -3.36 17.35 -2.82
N ALA A 82 -2.57 16.77 -1.91
CA ALA A 82 -1.38 17.38 -1.35
C ALA A 82 -0.35 17.70 -2.43
N TRP A 83 -0.15 16.80 -3.40
CA TRP A 83 0.72 17.05 -4.55
C TRP A 83 0.26 18.24 -5.38
N LYS A 84 -1.04 18.33 -5.69
CA LYS A 84 -1.59 19.48 -6.45
C LYS A 84 -1.33 20.81 -5.76
N VAL A 85 -1.33 20.82 -4.43
CA VAL A 85 -1.04 22.01 -3.62
C VAL A 85 0.46 22.36 -3.63
N CYS A 86 1.35 21.37 -3.42
CA CYS A 86 2.78 21.65 -3.26
C CYS A 86 3.55 21.75 -4.59
N LYS A 87 3.11 21.05 -5.64
CA LYS A 87 3.77 20.97 -6.95
C LYS A 87 4.15 22.34 -7.55
N PRO A 88 3.31 23.39 -7.50
CA PRO A 88 3.68 24.70 -8.03
C PRO A 88 4.87 25.37 -7.33
N TYR A 89 5.18 24.95 -6.10
CA TYR A 89 6.25 25.51 -5.27
C TYR A 89 7.51 24.63 -5.26
N MET A 90 7.45 23.43 -5.88
CA MET A 90 8.60 22.55 -5.98
C MET A 90 9.61 23.12 -6.99
N PRO A 91 10.91 23.06 -6.69
CA PRO A 91 11.94 23.44 -7.66
C PRO A 91 11.76 22.58 -8.92
N LYS A 92 11.86 23.22 -10.10
CA LYS A 92 11.89 22.47 -11.36
C LYS A 92 13.06 21.50 -11.29
N GLN A 93 12.79 20.21 -11.43
CA GLN A 93 13.84 19.22 -11.61
C GLN A 93 14.57 19.57 -12.91
N SER A 94 15.84 19.96 -12.77
CA SER A 94 16.78 20.28 -13.85
C SER A 94 17.35 19.02 -14.47
#